data_AF-A0A4R1FZP2-F1
#
_entry.id   AF-A0A4R1FZP2-F1
#
_cell.length_a   1.000
_cell.length_b   1.000
_cell.length_c   1.000
_cell.angle_alpha   90.00
_cell.angle_beta   90.00
_cell.angle_gamma   90.00
#
_symmetry.space_group_name_H-M   'P 1'
#
loop_
_entity.id
_entity.type
_entity.pdbx_description
1 polymer ?
#
loop_
_entity_poly.entity_id
_entity_poly.type
_entity_poly.pdbx_seq_one_letter_code
_entity_poly.pdbx_strand_id
1 'polypeptide(L)'
;MNQQGCRHRCDEATLTARIIAGETALREAGFDLVSCQVPADPDAAEAVLRECAAGGAFGVAMIGAGVRMAPEHTLLFERLINVAADLAPGIRFCFNTSPESTIDALRRWVQPG
;
A
#
# COMPACT_ATOMS: atom_id res chain seq x y z
N MET A 1 21.87 23.36 -14.97
CA MET A 1 20.74 23.14 -15.91
C MET A 1 21.15 22.02 -16.86
N ASN A 2 20.50 20.86 -16.72
CA ASN A 2 20.49 19.65 -17.57
C ASN A 2 19.70 18.61 -16.74
N GLN A 3 18.38 18.49 -16.84
CA GLN A 3 17.62 17.82 -17.89
C GLN A 3 18.19 16.43 -18.26
N GLN A 4 18.19 15.53 -17.29
CA GLN A 4 18.27 14.07 -17.44
C GLN A 4 17.27 13.47 -16.44
N GLY A 5 16.25 12.70 -16.78
CA GLY A 5 15.59 12.36 -18.03
C GLY A 5 14.20 11.85 -17.62
N CYS A 6 13.17 12.24 -18.39
CA CYS A 6 11.80 11.71 -18.36
C CYS A 6 11.41 10.84 -17.13
N ARG A 7 11.06 11.46 -15.99
CA ARG A 7 10.12 10.80 -15.05
C ARG A 7 8.82 10.69 -15.84
N HIS A 8 8.60 9.55 -16.48
CA HIS A 8 7.35 9.24 -17.15
C HIS A 8 6.25 9.52 -16.13
N ARG A 9 5.49 10.59 -16.34
CA ARG A 9 4.27 10.85 -15.59
C ARG A 9 3.33 9.75 -16.06
N CYS A 10 3.34 8.60 -15.38
CA CYS A 10 2.28 7.60 -15.55
C CYS A 10 0.98 8.35 -15.33
N ASP A 11 0.12 8.36 -16.33
CA ASP A 11 -1.25 8.77 -16.12
C ASP A 11 -1.93 7.81 -15.12
N GLU A 12 -3.05 8.26 -14.59
CA GLU A 12 -3.81 7.52 -13.58
C GLU A 12 -4.22 6.13 -14.08
N ALA A 13 -4.58 6.00 -15.36
CA ALA A 13 -4.95 4.74 -15.98
C ALA A 13 -3.77 3.75 -15.99
N THR A 14 -2.58 4.21 -16.36
CA THR A 14 -1.37 3.39 -16.38
C THR A 14 -0.98 2.98 -14.96
N LEU A 15 -1.08 3.89 -13.99
CA LEU A 15 -0.82 3.55 -12.59
C LEU A 15 -1.80 2.50 -12.08
N THR A 16 -3.10 2.68 -12.35
CA THR A 16 -4.16 1.76 -11.95
C THR A 16 -3.93 0.37 -12.55
N ALA A 17 -3.62 0.30 -13.85
CA ALA A 17 -3.32 -0.96 -14.51
C ALA A 17 -2.14 -1.70 -13.86
N ARG A 18 -1.09 -0.97 -13.45
CA ARG A 18 0.08 -1.55 -12.76
C ARG A 18 -0.24 -2.02 -11.36
N ILE A 19 -1.10 -1.31 -10.62
CA ILE A 19 -1.60 -1.77 -9.32
C ILE A 19 -2.36 -3.08 -9.48
N ILE A 20 -3.30 -3.14 -10.42
CA ILE A 20 -4.08 -4.36 -10.72
C ILE A 20 -3.16 -5.52 -11.10
N ALA A 21 -2.19 -5.30 -11.99
CA ALA A 21 -1.24 -6.33 -12.37
C ALA A 21 -0.41 -6.85 -11.17
N GLY A 22 0.04 -5.95 -10.29
CA GLY A 22 0.75 -6.32 -9.07
C GLY A 22 -0.12 -7.13 -8.09
N GLU A 23 -1.39 -6.77 -7.93
CA GLU A 23 -2.33 -7.54 -7.11
C GLU A 23 -2.60 -8.93 -7.68
N THR A 24 -2.75 -9.05 -9.00
CA THR A 24 -2.87 -10.36 -9.65
C THR A 24 -1.66 -11.22 -9.38
N ALA A 25 -0.44 -10.68 -9.56
CA ALA A 25 0.79 -11.41 -9.30
C ALA A 25 0.92 -11.85 -7.82
N LEU A 26 0.41 -11.06 -6.88
CA LEU A 26 0.37 -11.44 -5.47
C LEU A 26 -0.55 -12.63 -5.20
N ARG A 27 -1.74 -12.62 -5.79
CA ARG A 27 -2.70 -13.73 -5.67
C ARG A 27 -2.13 -14.99 -6.33
N GLU A 28 -1.52 -14.88 -7.50
CA GLU A 28 -0.83 -15.99 -8.18
C GLU A 28 0.34 -16.54 -7.36
N ALA A 29 1.02 -15.68 -6.59
CA ALA A 29 2.08 -16.09 -5.66
C ALA A 29 1.55 -16.69 -4.35
N GLY A 30 0.22 -16.82 -4.17
CA GLY A 30 -0.41 -17.46 -3.02
C GLY A 30 -0.71 -16.54 -1.84
N PHE A 31 -0.57 -15.21 -1.99
CA PHE A 31 -0.95 -14.28 -0.93
C PHE A 31 -2.47 -14.06 -0.92
N ASP A 32 -3.06 -14.16 0.26
CA ASP A 32 -4.39 -13.62 0.52
C ASP A 32 -4.26 -12.14 0.90
N LEU A 33 -4.93 -11.26 0.14
CA LEU A 33 -4.85 -9.82 0.36
C LEU A 33 -6.20 -9.13 0.16
N VAL A 34 -6.39 -8.09 0.96
CA VAL A 34 -7.42 -7.07 0.77
C VAL A 34 -6.74 -5.83 0.21
N SER A 35 -7.19 -5.39 -0.96
CA SER A 35 -6.80 -4.09 -1.51
C SER A 35 -7.61 -3.00 -0.82
N CYS A 36 -6.93 -1.98 -0.30
CA CYS A 36 -7.57 -0.86 0.38
C CYS A 36 -7.10 0.45 -0.25
N GLN A 37 -7.91 1.01 -1.15
CA GLN A 37 -7.66 2.31 -1.78
C GLN A 37 -8.26 3.40 -0.89
N VAL A 38 -7.41 4.28 -0.35
CA VAL A 38 -7.83 5.32 0.60
C VAL A 38 -7.81 6.71 -0.07
N PRO A 39 -8.73 7.61 0.32
CA PRO A 39 -8.66 9.02 -0.06
C PRO A 39 -7.46 9.72 0.57
N ALA A 40 -7.13 10.92 0.08
CA ALA A 40 -6.04 11.73 0.64
C ALA A 40 -6.40 12.41 1.98
N ASP A 41 -7.70 12.52 2.29
CA ASP A 41 -8.19 13.05 3.58
C ASP A 41 -7.95 12.02 4.71
N PRO A 42 -7.25 12.37 5.81
CA PRO A 42 -6.89 11.42 6.85
C PRO A 42 -8.08 10.76 7.58
N ASP A 43 -9.17 11.49 7.82
CA ASP A 43 -10.31 10.96 8.57
C ASP A 43 -11.13 10.01 7.70
N ALA A 44 -11.35 10.38 6.43
CA ALA A 44 -11.97 9.47 5.46
C ALA A 44 -11.09 8.24 5.18
N ALA A 45 -9.77 8.39 5.14
CA ALA A 45 -8.84 7.27 4.96
C ALA A 45 -8.86 6.29 6.13
N GLU A 46 -8.96 6.80 7.37
CA GLU A 46 -9.15 5.96 8.55
C GLU A 46 -10.46 5.16 8.47
N ALA A 47 -11.56 5.79 8.09
CA ALA A 47 -12.85 5.10 7.96
C ALA A 47 -12.76 3.94 6.96
N VAL A 48 -12.19 4.20 5.77
CA VAL A 48 -11.98 3.17 4.74
C VAL A 48 -11.06 2.05 5.25
N LEU A 49 -9.97 2.38 5.94
CA LEU A 49 -9.06 1.36 6.49
C LEU A 49 -9.77 0.46 7.51
N ARG A 50 -10.62 1.02 8.38
CA ARG A 50 -11.41 0.25 9.34
C ARG A 50 -12.40 -0.69 8.65
N GLU A 51 -13.03 -0.24 7.57
CA GLU A 51 -13.92 -1.08 6.76
C GLU A 51 -13.16 -2.22 6.07
N CYS A 52 -12.03 -1.93 5.42
CA CYS A 52 -11.16 -2.94 4.80
C CYS A 52 -10.69 -3.98 5.82
N ALA A 53 -10.36 -3.54 7.04
CA ALA A 53 -9.82 -4.40 8.09
C ALA A 53 -10.89 -5.24 8.80
N ALA A 54 -12.19 -4.93 8.65
CA ALA A 54 -13.26 -5.59 9.39
C ALA A 54 -13.40 -7.08 9.06
N GLY A 55 -12.91 -7.52 7.90
CA GLY A 55 -13.05 -8.88 7.39
C GLY A 55 -12.06 -9.92 7.94
N GLY A 56 -11.02 -9.53 8.69
CA GLY A 56 -10.03 -10.50 9.17
C GLY A 56 -8.83 -9.90 9.88
N ALA A 57 -7.98 -10.79 10.43
CA ALA A 57 -6.72 -10.40 11.05
C ALA A 57 -5.62 -10.29 10.00
N PHE A 58 -4.90 -9.16 9.98
CA PHE A 58 -3.81 -8.89 9.05
C PHE A 58 -2.46 -8.95 9.77
N GLY A 59 -1.53 -9.75 9.24
CA GLY A 59 -0.15 -9.82 9.76
C GLY A 59 0.78 -8.76 9.17
N VAL A 60 0.45 -8.24 7.97
CA VAL A 60 1.28 -7.26 7.25
C VAL A 60 0.40 -6.21 6.56
N ALA A 61 0.79 -4.95 6.68
CA ALA A 61 0.25 -3.84 5.89
C ALA A 61 1.32 -3.31 4.94
N MET A 62 1.06 -3.38 3.63
CA MET A 62 1.89 -2.75 2.61
C MET A 62 1.32 -1.39 2.25
N ILE A 63 2.09 -0.32 2.45
CA ILE A 63 1.66 1.04 2.11
C ILE A 63 2.42 1.51 0.87
N GLY A 64 1.69 1.91 -0.17
CA GLY A 64 2.26 2.35 -1.45
C GLY A 64 2.95 3.71 -1.39
N ALA A 65 3.80 4.00 -2.38
CA ALA A 65 4.54 5.26 -2.47
C ALA A 65 3.63 6.50 -2.62
N GLY A 66 2.42 6.36 -3.18
CA GLY A 66 1.45 7.45 -3.32
C GLY A 66 1.01 8.07 -1.99
N VAL A 67 1.03 7.30 -0.91
CA VAL A 67 0.74 7.79 0.45
C VAL A 67 2.00 8.33 1.14
N ARG A 68 3.17 7.72 0.90
CA ARG A 68 4.37 7.95 1.74
C ARG A 68 5.34 8.99 1.23
N MET A 69 5.36 9.24 -0.08
CA MET A 69 6.45 9.99 -0.72
C MET A 69 6.11 11.46 -0.98
N ALA A 70 4.89 11.89 -0.66
CA ALA A 70 4.42 13.25 -0.80
C ALA A 70 4.44 13.93 0.59
N PRO A 71 5.20 15.02 0.81
CA PRO A 71 5.23 15.71 2.11
C PRO A 71 3.86 16.10 2.65
N GLU A 72 2.93 16.49 1.78
CA GLU A 72 1.54 16.81 2.09
C GLU A 72 0.76 15.63 2.70
N HIS A 73 1.19 14.39 2.46
CA HIS A 73 0.57 13.18 3.01
C HIS A 73 1.19 12.74 4.34
N THR A 74 2.06 13.54 4.97
CA THR A 74 2.69 13.18 6.26
C THR A 74 1.66 12.78 7.31
N LEU A 75 0.60 13.58 7.49
CA LEU A 75 -0.46 13.30 8.47
C LEU A 75 -1.29 12.07 8.08
N LEU A 76 -1.59 11.91 6.80
CA LEU A 76 -2.29 10.73 6.28
C LEU A 76 -1.50 9.45 6.58
N PHE A 77 -0.19 9.46 6.29
CA PHE A 77 0.67 8.32 6.53
C PHE A 77 0.77 7.99 8.02
N GLU A 78 0.97 9.00 8.87
CA GLU A 78 0.97 8.82 10.33
C GLU A 78 -0.34 8.20 10.82
N ARG A 79 -1.48 8.69 10.34
CA ARG A 79 -2.80 8.18 10.72
C ARG A 79 -2.96 6.71 10.34
N LEU A 80 -2.63 6.34 9.11
CA LEU A 80 -2.77 4.96 8.62
C LEU A 80 -1.87 3.98 9.39
N ILE A 81 -0.65 4.37 9.73
CA ILE A 81 0.26 3.55 10.55
C ILE A 81 -0.37 3.29 11.93
N ASN A 82 -0.79 4.34 12.62
CA ASN A 82 -1.31 4.21 13.98
C ASN A 82 -2.62 3.40 14.03
N VAL A 83 -3.56 3.71 13.12
CA VAL A 83 -4.84 2.98 13.05
C VAL A 83 -4.62 1.50 12.72
N ALA A 84 -3.74 1.18 11.77
CA ALA A 84 -3.43 -0.21 11.45
C ALA A 84 -2.80 -0.96 12.64
N ALA A 85 -1.91 -0.31 13.40
CA ALA A 85 -1.31 -0.89 14.59
C ALA A 85 -2.32 -1.12 15.71
N ASP A 86 -3.30 -0.23 15.87
CA ASP A 86 -4.40 -0.37 16.83
C ASP A 86 -5.37 -1.50 16.44
N LEU A 87 -5.72 -1.59 15.15
CA LEU A 87 -6.62 -2.61 14.63
C LEU A 87 -6.01 -4.02 14.64
N ALA A 88 -4.70 -4.12 14.43
CA ALA A 88 -3.98 -5.38 14.37
C ALA A 88 -2.68 -5.31 15.18
N PRO A 89 -2.74 -5.56 16.51
CA PRO A 89 -1.56 -5.59 17.36
C PRO A 89 -0.50 -6.57 16.81
N GLY A 90 0.70 -6.06 16.57
CA GLY A 90 1.82 -6.85 16.01
C GLY A 90 1.91 -6.85 14.48
N ILE A 91 1.04 -6.11 13.78
CA ILE A 91 1.14 -5.94 12.33
C ILE A 91 2.53 -5.43 11.92
N ARG A 92 3.06 -5.98 10.83
CA ARG A 92 4.30 -5.49 10.22
C ARG A 92 3.99 -4.54 9.08
N PHE A 93 4.70 -3.42 9.02
CA PHE A 93 4.62 -2.53 7.87
C PHE A 93 5.70 -2.87 6.86
N CYS A 94 5.32 -2.92 5.59
CA CYS A 94 6.27 -3.04 4.50
C CYS A 94 6.01 -2.02 3.40
N PHE A 95 7.07 -1.72 2.67
CA PHE A 95 7.09 -0.64 1.69
C PHE A 95 7.75 -1.17 0.43
N ASN A 96 7.06 -0.99 -0.69
CA ASN A 96 7.56 -1.26 -2.02
C ASN A 96 8.22 0.01 -2.60
N THR A 97 9.06 -0.17 -3.62
CA THR A 97 9.64 0.93 -4.42
C THR A 97 8.95 1.08 -5.78
N SER A 98 8.19 0.06 -6.19
CA SER A 98 7.30 0.03 -7.35
C SER A 98 6.19 -1.02 -7.14
N PRO A 99 5.05 -0.95 -7.88
CA PRO A 99 3.99 -1.97 -7.83
C PRO A 99 4.52 -3.40 -8.00
N GLU A 100 5.51 -3.59 -8.87
CA GLU A 100 6.10 -4.90 -9.18
C GLU A 100 6.96 -5.46 -8.03
N SER A 101 7.52 -4.60 -7.18
CA SER A 101 8.33 -5.00 -6.01
C SER A 101 7.51 -5.39 -4.76
N THR A 102 6.19 -5.45 -4.88
CA THR A 102 5.29 -5.68 -3.73
C THR A 102 5.44 -7.08 -3.14
N ILE A 103 5.63 -8.11 -3.99
CA ILE A 103 5.87 -9.49 -3.54
C ILE A 103 7.13 -9.56 -2.66
N ASP A 104 8.23 -8.98 -3.13
CA ASP A 104 9.49 -8.95 -2.38
C ASP A 104 9.35 -8.16 -1.07
N ALA A 105 8.50 -7.13 -1.05
CA ALA A 105 8.20 -6.38 0.16
C ALA A 105 7.47 -7.21 1.22
N LEU A 106 6.50 -8.04 0.82
CA LEU A 106 5.76 -8.90 1.72
C LEU A 106 6.60 -10.08 2.23
N ARG A 107 7.40 -10.70 1.35
CA ARG A 107 8.27 -11.84 1.68
C ARG A 107 9.29 -11.56 2.77
N ARG A 108 9.60 -10.29 3.07
CA ARG A 108 10.43 -9.91 4.23
C ARG A 108 9.79 -10.24 5.57
N TRP A 109 8.47 -10.41 5.63
CA TRP A 109 7.72 -10.57 6.87
C TRP A 109 6.85 -11.82 6.90
N VAL A 110 6.29 -12.24 5.77
CA VAL A 110 5.39 -13.38 5.68
C VAL A 110 5.63 -14.19 4.41
N GLN A 111 5.42 -15.50 4.50
CA GLN A 111 5.33 -16.38 3.34
C GLN A 111 3.86 -16.71 3.07
N PRO A 112 3.46 -16.89 1.81
CA PRO A 112 2.14 -17.40 1.48
C PRO A 112 1.96 -18.80 2.10
N GLY A 113 0.74 -19.10 2.53
CA GLY A 113 0.37 -20.38 3.16
C GLY A 113 0.27 -21.53 2.17
#